data_AF-A6IYK5-F1
#
_entry.id   AF-A6IYK5-F1
#
_cell.length_a   1.000
_cell.length_b   1.000
_cell.length_c   1.000
_cell.angle_alpha   90.00
_cell.angle_beta   90.00
_cell.angle_gamma   90.00
#
_symmetry.space_group_name_H-M   'P 1'
#
loop_
_entity.id
_entity.type
_entity.pdbx_description
1 polymer ?
#
loop_
_entity_poly.entity_id
_entity_poly.type
_entity_poly.pdbx_seq_one_letter_code
_entity_poly.pdbx_strand_id
1 'polypeptide(L)'
;MPCACNRNNWRKWIRPLLILLYALAILVTVPVCIWEFQKLKVGIHTKVWFIAGIFLLLTIPVSMCGILQHLVHYTQPELQKPIIRILWMVPIYSLDSWVALKYPKIAIYVDTWRECYEAYVIYNFMIFLTNYLTIRFPNLMLHLEAKDQQNHLPPLCCCPPWAMGEMLLFRCKLGVLQYTVVRPITTVTSFTQEAEASRSL
;
A
#
# COMPACT_ATOMS: atom_id res chain seq x y z
N MET A 1 -33.97 -20.19 -16.51
CA MET A 1 -33.04 -19.02 -16.58
C MET A 1 -33.15 -18.25 -15.27
N PRO A 2 -32.09 -18.13 -14.46
CA PRO A 2 -32.13 -17.37 -13.20
C PRO A 2 -31.89 -15.86 -13.41
N CYS A 3 -32.47 -15.04 -12.53
CA CYS A 3 -32.65 -13.60 -12.74
C CYS A 3 -31.36 -12.76 -12.53
N ALA A 4 -31.13 -11.76 -13.39
CA ALA A 4 -29.89 -10.96 -13.40
C ALA A 4 -30.09 -9.44 -13.17
N CYS A 5 -31.24 -8.99 -12.64
CA CYS A 5 -31.64 -7.58 -12.70
C CYS A 5 -31.21 -6.66 -11.54
N ASN A 6 -30.70 -7.16 -10.39
CA ASN A 6 -30.39 -6.30 -9.24
C ASN A 6 -28.88 -5.96 -9.05
N ARG A 7 -27.97 -6.59 -9.81
CA ARG A 7 -26.51 -6.50 -9.54
C ARG A 7 -25.87 -5.15 -9.91
N ASN A 8 -26.56 -4.28 -10.65
CA ASN A 8 -26.02 -3.01 -11.14
C ASN A 8 -26.41 -1.76 -10.33
N ASN A 9 -27.38 -1.83 -9.41
CA ASN A 9 -27.81 -0.66 -8.64
C ASN A 9 -26.80 -0.28 -7.54
N TRP A 10 -26.22 -1.26 -6.83
CA TRP A 10 -25.26 -1.02 -5.75
C TRP A 10 -24.04 -0.20 -6.19
N ARG A 11 -23.52 -0.45 -7.40
CA ARG A 11 -22.38 0.30 -7.99
C ARG A 11 -22.72 1.77 -8.28
N LYS A 12 -23.99 2.12 -8.48
CA LYS A 12 -24.44 3.51 -8.63
C LYS A 12 -24.59 4.21 -7.28
N TRP A 13 -25.10 3.51 -6.26
CA TRP A 13 -25.34 4.07 -4.93
C TRP A 13 -24.07 4.22 -4.08
N ILE A 14 -23.04 3.39 -4.27
CA ILE A 14 -21.83 3.44 -3.43
C ILE A 14 -21.05 4.76 -3.56
N ARG A 15 -21.03 5.38 -4.76
CA ARG A 15 -20.37 6.69 -4.99
C ARG A 15 -21.02 7.83 -4.20
N PRO A 16 -22.32 8.16 -4.37
CA PRO A 16 -22.96 9.19 -3.56
C PRO A 16 -22.98 8.83 -2.08
N LEU A 17 -23.12 7.55 -1.71
CA LEU A 17 -23.10 7.13 -0.31
C LEU A 17 -21.75 7.45 0.36
N LEU A 18 -20.60 7.23 -0.29
CA LEU A 18 -19.31 7.64 0.27
C LEU A 18 -19.07 9.16 0.23
N ILE A 19 -19.57 9.87 -0.79
CA ILE A 19 -19.52 11.34 -0.81
C ILE A 19 -20.33 11.91 0.37
N LEU A 20 -21.47 11.30 0.69
CA LEU A 20 -22.34 11.68 1.81
C LEU A 20 -21.72 11.28 3.16
N LEU A 21 -21.13 10.09 3.28
CA LEU A 21 -20.36 9.66 4.46
C LEU A 21 -19.14 10.58 4.72
N TYR A 22 -18.48 11.03 3.66
CA TYR A 22 -17.35 11.96 3.75
C TYR A 22 -17.81 13.39 4.07
N ALA A 23 -18.90 13.86 3.49
CA ALA A 23 -19.52 15.14 3.85
C ALA A 23 -19.96 15.15 5.33
N LEU A 24 -20.53 14.04 5.83
CA LEU A 24 -20.81 13.83 7.25
C LEU A 24 -19.51 13.80 8.09
N ALA A 25 -18.46 13.12 7.62
CA ALA A 25 -17.18 13.10 8.32
C ALA A 25 -16.57 14.50 8.45
N ILE A 26 -16.59 15.32 7.38
CA ILE A 26 -16.19 16.75 7.44
C ILE A 26 -17.10 17.54 8.38
N LEU A 27 -18.43 17.36 8.27
CA LEU A 27 -19.42 18.11 9.04
C LEU A 27 -19.44 17.72 10.53
N VAL A 28 -18.84 16.60 10.90
CA VAL A 28 -18.58 16.21 12.30
C VAL A 28 -17.17 16.63 12.76
N THR A 29 -16.14 16.48 11.93
CA THR A 29 -14.77 16.86 12.33
C THR A 29 -14.59 18.37 12.41
N VAL A 30 -15.20 19.18 11.53
CA VAL A 30 -15.05 20.65 11.57
C VAL A 30 -15.58 21.25 12.89
N PRO A 31 -16.79 20.90 13.39
CA PRO A 31 -17.24 21.31 14.72
C PRO A 31 -16.37 20.78 15.87
N VAL A 32 -15.92 19.52 15.83
CA VAL A 32 -15.00 18.97 16.86
C VAL A 32 -13.66 19.69 16.85
N CYS A 33 -13.14 20.02 15.67
CA CYS A 33 -11.94 20.82 15.47
C CYS A 33 -12.10 22.22 16.09
N ILE A 34 -13.21 22.93 15.82
CA ILE A 34 -13.49 24.25 16.39
C ILE A 34 -13.64 24.17 17.92
N TRP A 35 -14.33 23.15 18.44
CA TRP A 35 -14.55 22.94 19.87
C TRP A 35 -13.23 22.72 20.62
N GLU A 36 -12.37 21.83 20.14
CA GLU A 36 -11.04 21.62 20.74
C GLU A 36 -10.16 22.86 20.61
N PHE A 37 -10.18 23.56 19.48
CA PHE A 37 -9.40 24.78 19.27
C PHE A 37 -9.82 25.93 20.20
N GLN A 38 -11.11 26.01 20.59
CA GLN A 38 -11.59 26.95 21.60
C GLN A 38 -11.27 26.52 23.04
N LYS A 39 -11.28 25.21 23.31
CA LYS A 39 -11.06 24.66 24.67
C LYS A 39 -9.57 24.64 25.07
N LEU A 40 -8.67 24.65 24.10
CA LEU A 40 -7.23 24.42 24.30
C LEU A 40 -6.39 25.70 24.17
N LYS A 41 -5.79 26.13 25.29
CA LYS A 41 -4.78 27.21 25.33
C LYS A 41 -3.38 26.66 24.92
N VAL A 42 -3.27 26.05 23.73
CA VAL A 42 -2.22 25.05 23.42
C VAL A 42 -0.86 25.55 22.97
N GLY A 43 0.15 24.84 23.47
CA GLY A 43 1.51 24.79 22.94
C GLY A 43 1.62 24.05 21.59
N ILE A 44 2.84 23.88 21.11
CA ILE A 44 3.13 23.57 19.70
C ILE A 44 2.65 22.16 19.30
N HIS A 45 3.00 21.12 20.06
CA HIS A 45 2.75 19.72 19.67
C HIS A 45 1.29 19.42 19.31
N THR A 46 0.32 19.91 20.09
CA THR A 46 -1.11 19.65 19.85
C THR A 46 -1.58 20.25 18.52
N LYS A 47 -0.99 21.36 18.07
CA LYS A 47 -1.28 21.96 16.76
C LYS A 47 -0.81 21.05 15.62
N VAL A 48 0.31 20.34 15.79
CA VAL A 48 0.87 19.45 14.76
C VAL A 48 0.08 18.15 14.62
N TRP A 49 -0.21 17.44 15.73
CA TRP A 49 -1.09 16.25 15.74
C TRP A 49 -2.50 16.55 15.14
N PHE A 50 -2.95 17.81 15.23
CA PHE A 50 -4.23 18.29 14.71
C PHE A 50 -4.20 18.62 13.21
N ILE A 51 -3.22 19.40 12.75
CA ILE A 51 -3.05 19.74 11.32
C ILE A 51 -2.88 18.47 10.47
N ALA A 52 -2.06 17.52 10.92
CA ALA A 52 -1.92 16.23 10.25
C ALA A 52 -3.21 15.41 10.23
N GLY A 53 -4.06 15.53 11.25
CA GLY A 53 -5.38 14.89 11.29
C GLY A 53 -6.34 15.43 10.22
N ILE A 54 -6.21 16.71 9.84
CA ILE A 54 -6.96 17.29 8.72
C ILE A 54 -6.45 16.71 7.39
N PHE A 55 -5.13 16.68 7.16
CA PHE A 55 -4.56 16.07 5.95
C PHE A 55 -4.85 14.56 5.81
N LEU A 56 -4.88 13.82 6.93
CA LEU A 56 -5.33 12.43 7.00
C LEU A 56 -6.78 12.30 6.50
N LEU A 57 -7.67 13.15 7.01
CA LEU A 57 -9.11 13.14 6.68
C LEU A 57 -9.36 13.45 5.20
N LEU A 58 -8.53 14.27 4.55
CA LEU A 58 -8.58 14.50 3.10
C LEU A 58 -8.06 13.29 2.31
N THR A 59 -6.96 12.66 2.75
CA THR A 59 -6.23 11.62 2.00
C THR A 59 -6.96 10.27 1.96
N ILE A 60 -7.52 9.82 3.09
CA ILE A 60 -8.25 8.54 3.19
C ILE A 60 -9.39 8.43 2.15
N PRO A 61 -10.35 9.37 2.05
CA PRO A 61 -11.45 9.29 1.10
C PRO A 61 -11.03 9.48 -0.36
N VAL A 62 -9.96 10.23 -0.65
CA VAL A 62 -9.38 10.30 -2.01
C VAL A 62 -8.87 8.92 -2.45
N SER A 63 -8.10 8.23 -1.60
CA SER A 63 -7.65 6.86 -1.91
C SER A 63 -8.82 5.87 -1.96
N MET A 64 -9.77 5.93 -1.01
CA MET A 64 -10.96 5.08 -1.01
C MET A 64 -11.79 5.26 -2.29
N CYS A 65 -11.94 6.49 -2.79
CA CYS A 65 -12.57 6.74 -4.08
C CYS A 65 -11.82 6.07 -5.24
N GLY A 66 -10.48 6.12 -5.25
CA GLY A 66 -9.65 5.40 -6.23
C GLY A 66 -9.85 3.88 -6.18
N ILE A 67 -9.71 3.28 -4.99
CA ILE A 67 -9.95 1.84 -4.74
C ILE A 67 -11.34 1.43 -5.25
N LEU A 68 -12.37 2.21 -4.95
CA LEU A 68 -13.73 1.95 -5.38
C LEU A 68 -13.97 2.18 -6.87
N GLN A 69 -13.20 3.03 -7.56
CA GLN A 69 -13.27 3.14 -9.02
C GLN A 69 -12.80 1.84 -9.70
N HIS A 70 -11.73 1.21 -9.21
CA HIS A 70 -11.30 -0.12 -9.65
C HIS A 70 -12.29 -1.23 -9.26
N LEU A 71 -12.89 -1.14 -8.06
CA LEU A 71 -13.93 -2.09 -7.61
C LEU A 71 -15.23 -1.98 -8.43
N VAL A 72 -15.58 -0.78 -8.89
CA VAL A 72 -16.78 -0.50 -9.71
C VAL A 72 -16.58 -0.85 -11.19
N HIS A 73 -15.40 -0.65 -11.75
CA HIS A 73 -15.07 -1.02 -13.15
C HIS A 73 -14.24 -2.31 -13.20
N TYR A 74 -14.75 -3.36 -12.57
CA TYR A 74 -14.03 -4.61 -12.35
C TYR A 74 -14.07 -5.52 -13.60
N THR A 75 -13.31 -5.14 -14.63
CA THR A 75 -13.27 -5.76 -15.96
C THR A 75 -12.20 -6.85 -16.12
N GLN A 76 -11.08 -6.75 -15.39
CA GLN A 76 -9.95 -7.68 -15.50
C GLN A 76 -9.46 -8.08 -14.10
N PRO A 77 -10.05 -9.13 -13.49
CA PRO A 77 -9.81 -9.50 -12.09
C PRO A 77 -8.33 -9.76 -11.77
N GLU A 78 -7.59 -10.40 -12.68
CA GLU A 78 -6.19 -10.78 -12.43
C GLU A 78 -5.20 -9.61 -12.44
N LEU A 79 -5.59 -8.47 -13.03
CA LEU A 79 -4.85 -7.21 -12.93
C LEU A 79 -5.34 -6.35 -11.76
N GLN A 80 -6.64 -6.41 -11.45
CA GLN A 80 -7.26 -5.51 -10.49
C GLN A 80 -7.09 -5.97 -9.03
N LYS A 81 -7.04 -7.29 -8.71
CA LYS A 81 -6.76 -7.74 -7.33
C LYS A 81 -5.40 -7.21 -6.82
N PRO A 82 -4.29 -7.29 -7.59
CA PRO A 82 -3.03 -6.66 -7.19
C PRO A 82 -3.10 -5.14 -7.07
N ILE A 83 -3.67 -4.43 -8.06
CA ILE A 83 -3.79 -2.96 -8.04
C ILE A 83 -4.50 -2.48 -6.76
N ILE A 84 -5.63 -3.11 -6.41
CA ILE A 84 -6.39 -2.76 -5.19
C ILE A 84 -5.52 -2.88 -3.94
N ARG A 85 -4.73 -3.96 -3.81
CA ARG A 85 -3.81 -4.18 -2.68
C ARG A 85 -2.69 -3.14 -2.64
N ILE A 86 -2.19 -2.70 -3.79
CA ILE A 86 -1.18 -1.63 -3.88
C ILE A 86 -1.78 -0.28 -3.44
N LEU A 87 -2.99 0.07 -3.87
CA LEU A 87 -3.64 1.35 -3.51
C LEU A 87 -3.92 1.49 -2.00
N TRP A 88 -4.13 0.37 -1.28
CA TRP A 88 -4.26 0.37 0.19
C TRP A 88 -3.02 0.87 0.94
N MET A 89 -1.85 0.95 0.29
CA MET A 89 -0.64 1.56 0.85
C MET A 89 -0.87 3.01 1.30
N VAL A 90 -1.60 3.81 0.50
CA VAL A 90 -1.81 5.25 0.77
C VAL A 90 -2.53 5.51 2.11
N PRO A 91 -3.71 4.94 2.40
CA PRO A 91 -4.38 5.16 3.69
C PRO A 91 -3.62 4.55 4.87
N ILE A 92 -2.91 3.43 4.67
CA ILE A 92 -2.07 2.80 5.72
C ILE A 92 -0.93 3.74 6.12
N TYR A 93 -0.11 4.21 5.18
CA TYR A 93 1.00 5.12 5.46
C TYR A 93 0.51 6.47 6.03
N SER A 94 -0.68 6.94 5.60
CA SER A 94 -1.29 8.16 6.15
C SER A 94 -1.72 7.99 7.60
N LEU A 95 -2.41 6.89 7.92
CA LEU A 95 -2.85 6.55 9.28
C LEU A 95 -1.65 6.36 10.21
N ASP A 96 -0.66 5.58 9.76
CA ASP A 96 0.61 5.36 10.44
C ASP A 96 1.32 6.69 10.75
N SER A 97 1.53 7.55 9.76
CA SER A 97 2.12 8.90 9.96
C SER A 97 1.35 9.72 11.00
N TRP A 98 0.01 9.63 11.02
CA TRP A 98 -0.80 10.32 12.04
C TRP A 98 -0.75 9.65 13.41
N VAL A 99 -0.60 8.32 13.50
CA VAL A 99 -0.46 7.55 14.76
C VAL A 99 0.96 7.65 15.34
N ALA A 100 1.96 7.99 14.52
CA ALA A 100 3.33 8.24 14.92
C ALA A 100 3.61 9.69 15.38
N LEU A 101 3.04 10.69 14.70
CA LEU A 101 3.31 12.12 14.94
C LEU A 101 2.92 12.62 16.35
N LYS A 102 1.71 12.18 16.78
CA LYS A 102 0.17 11.55 19.12
C LYS A 102 0.57 10.50 20.28
N TYR A 103 0.47 9.18 20.02
CA TYR A 103 0.92 8.06 20.86
C TYR A 103 2.23 7.43 20.31
N PRO A 104 3.42 7.99 20.57
CA PRO A 104 4.68 7.46 20.02
C PRO A 104 5.00 6.03 20.51
N LYS A 105 4.42 5.60 21.64
CA LYS A 105 4.49 4.21 22.13
C LYS A 105 3.73 3.20 21.27
N ILE A 106 2.78 3.66 20.44
CA ILE A 106 2.01 2.82 19.52
C ILE A 106 2.63 2.84 18.12
N ALA A 107 3.24 3.97 17.74
CA ALA A 107 3.98 4.18 16.48
C ALA A 107 4.82 2.96 16.08
N ILE A 108 5.74 2.55 16.97
CA ILE A 108 6.68 1.43 16.80
C ILE A 108 5.98 0.15 16.30
N TYR A 109 4.79 -0.17 16.84
CA TYR A 109 4.01 -1.32 16.39
C TYR A 109 3.39 -1.10 15.01
N VAL A 110 2.87 0.09 14.71
CA VAL A 110 2.26 0.40 13.39
C VAL A 110 3.33 0.50 12.29
N ASP A 111 4.49 1.10 12.60
CA ASP A 111 5.72 1.02 11.79
C ASP A 111 6.02 -0.45 11.42
N THR A 112 6.07 -1.35 12.41
CA THR A 112 6.30 -2.79 12.19
C THR A 112 5.31 -3.40 11.19
N TRP A 113 4.02 -3.11 11.34
CA TRP A 113 2.98 -3.58 10.42
C TRP A 113 3.09 -2.94 9.02
N ARG A 114 3.54 -1.68 8.92
CA ARG A 114 3.81 -0.99 7.65
C ARG A 114 4.98 -1.65 6.90
N GLU A 115 6.07 -1.97 7.58
CA GLU A 115 7.23 -2.66 6.98
C GLU A 115 6.82 -4.04 6.41
N CYS A 116 6.00 -4.78 7.15
CA CYS A 116 5.42 -6.05 6.70
C CYS A 116 4.45 -5.85 5.50
N TYR A 117 3.72 -4.74 5.48
CA TYR A 117 2.81 -4.42 4.38
C TYR A 117 3.56 -4.05 3.10
N GLU A 118 4.66 -3.30 3.18
CA GLU A 118 5.48 -2.95 2.00
C GLU A 118 6.05 -4.21 1.32
N ALA A 119 6.57 -5.14 2.13
CA ALA A 119 7.04 -6.46 1.69
C ALA A 119 5.94 -7.26 0.94
N TYR A 120 4.68 -7.16 1.37
CA TYR A 120 3.53 -7.77 0.70
C TYR A 120 3.10 -6.99 -0.56
N VAL A 121 3.16 -5.66 -0.57
CA VAL A 121 2.84 -4.81 -1.73
C VAL A 121 3.79 -5.12 -2.90
N ILE A 122 5.09 -5.27 -2.64
CA ILE A 122 6.10 -5.57 -3.66
C ILE A 122 5.87 -6.96 -4.28
N TYR A 123 5.51 -7.97 -3.47
CA TYR A 123 5.09 -9.29 -3.98
C TYR A 123 3.86 -9.21 -4.89
N ASN A 124 2.85 -8.40 -4.51
CA ASN A 124 1.67 -8.18 -5.36
C ASN A 124 2.01 -7.42 -6.65
N PHE A 125 2.95 -6.48 -6.62
CA PHE A 125 3.43 -5.76 -7.79
C PHE A 125 4.13 -6.69 -8.80
N MET A 126 4.91 -7.68 -8.34
CA MET A 126 5.47 -8.70 -9.24
C MET A 126 4.39 -9.57 -9.91
N ILE A 127 3.34 -9.95 -9.18
CA ILE A 127 2.19 -10.66 -9.76
C ILE A 127 1.48 -9.77 -10.79
N PHE A 128 1.29 -8.47 -10.48
CA PHE A 128 0.69 -7.51 -11.40
C PHE A 128 1.47 -7.41 -12.72
N LEU A 129 2.79 -7.22 -12.66
CA LEU A 129 3.65 -7.13 -13.85
C LEU A 129 3.61 -8.42 -14.67
N THR A 130 3.69 -9.58 -14.01
CA THR A 130 3.65 -10.90 -14.67
C THR A 130 2.31 -11.11 -15.40
N ASN A 131 1.19 -10.79 -14.74
CA ASN A 131 -0.14 -10.91 -15.32
C ASN A 131 -0.34 -9.90 -16.47
N TYR A 132 0.15 -8.66 -16.33
CA TYR A 132 0.05 -7.63 -17.37
C TYR A 132 0.84 -8.01 -18.63
N LEU A 133 2.07 -8.49 -18.46
CA LEU A 133 2.90 -8.97 -19.56
C LEU A 133 2.27 -10.19 -20.26
N THR A 134 1.75 -11.16 -19.51
CA THR A 134 1.10 -12.35 -20.06
C THR A 134 -0.17 -12.01 -20.86
N ILE A 135 -0.96 -11.03 -20.39
CA ILE A 135 -2.18 -10.56 -21.10
C ILE A 135 -1.82 -9.75 -22.36
N ARG A 136 -0.66 -9.08 -22.40
CA ARG A 136 -0.19 -8.33 -23.57
C ARG A 136 0.55 -9.20 -24.60
N PHE A 137 1.28 -10.20 -24.16
CA PHE A 137 2.12 -11.06 -24.98
C PHE A 137 1.82 -12.53 -24.67
N PRO A 138 0.97 -13.22 -25.45
CA PRO A 138 0.66 -14.64 -25.21
C PRO A 138 1.91 -15.53 -25.34
N ASN A 139 2.85 -15.13 -26.20
CA ASN A 139 4.18 -15.76 -26.33
C ASN A 139 5.23 -14.95 -25.56
N LEU A 140 4.99 -14.68 -24.27
CA LEU A 140 5.84 -13.84 -23.43
C LEU A 140 7.31 -14.31 -23.41
N MET A 141 7.57 -15.62 -23.34
CA MET A 141 8.92 -16.17 -23.33
C MET A 141 9.69 -15.81 -24.61
N LEU A 142 9.08 -16.06 -25.78
CA LEU A 142 9.69 -15.72 -27.07
C LEU A 142 9.94 -14.20 -27.23
N HIS A 143 9.06 -13.36 -26.68
CA HIS A 143 9.28 -11.90 -26.64
C HIS A 143 10.36 -11.44 -25.64
N LEU A 144 10.66 -12.23 -24.61
CA LEU A 144 11.77 -11.99 -23.69
C LEU A 144 13.09 -12.54 -24.25
N GLU A 145 13.07 -13.70 -24.90
CA GLU A 145 14.23 -14.31 -25.56
C GLU A 145 14.68 -13.52 -26.79
N ALA A 146 13.74 -12.88 -27.51
CA ALA A 146 14.03 -11.94 -28.59
C ALA A 146 14.43 -10.53 -28.11
N LYS A 147 14.65 -10.32 -26.80
CA LYS A 147 15.15 -9.08 -26.21
C LYS A 147 16.62 -9.24 -25.81
N ASP A 148 17.46 -8.30 -26.23
CA ASP A 148 18.88 -8.29 -25.88
C ASP A 148 19.12 -8.40 -24.37
N GLN A 149 20.11 -9.23 -24.00
CA GLN A 149 20.51 -9.40 -22.61
C GLN A 149 20.88 -8.04 -22.00
N GLN A 150 20.17 -7.64 -20.94
CA GLN A 150 20.43 -6.39 -20.25
C GLN A 150 21.69 -6.56 -19.38
N ASN A 151 22.68 -5.70 -19.61
CA ASN A 151 23.86 -5.63 -18.76
C ASN A 151 23.46 -5.18 -17.34
N HIS A 152 24.10 -5.75 -16.32
CA HIS A 152 23.86 -5.39 -14.93
C HIS A 152 24.22 -3.92 -14.69
N LEU A 153 23.40 -3.20 -13.91
CA LEU A 153 23.75 -1.84 -13.49
C LEU A 153 24.96 -1.87 -12.54
N PRO A 154 25.83 -0.84 -12.56
CA PRO A 154 26.91 -0.73 -11.58
C PRO A 154 26.34 -0.72 -10.16
N PRO A 155 26.94 -1.46 -9.20
CA PRO A 155 28.29 -2.02 -9.24
C PRO A 155 28.43 -3.46 -9.79
N LEU A 156 27.35 -4.10 -10.27
CA LEU A 156 27.34 -5.54 -10.61
C LEU A 156 27.92 -5.89 -12.01
N CYS A 157 28.75 -5.02 -12.58
CA CYS A 157 29.30 -5.12 -13.93
C CYS A 157 30.10 -6.41 -14.21
N CYS A 158 30.62 -7.07 -13.16
CA CYS A 158 31.44 -8.28 -13.27
C CYS A 158 30.63 -9.59 -13.30
N CYS A 159 29.30 -9.54 -13.11
CA CYS A 159 28.46 -10.73 -13.15
C CYS A 159 28.13 -11.15 -14.59
N PRO A 160 28.04 -12.46 -14.90
CA PRO A 160 27.65 -12.92 -16.24
C PRO A 160 26.25 -12.42 -16.61
N PRO A 161 25.98 -12.07 -17.88
CA PRO A 161 24.70 -11.52 -18.31
C PRO A 161 23.58 -12.55 -18.09
N TRP A 162 22.43 -12.10 -17.59
CA TRP A 162 21.33 -13.01 -17.28
C TRP A 162 20.67 -13.52 -18.57
N ALA A 163 20.47 -14.83 -18.68
CA ALA A 163 19.67 -15.40 -19.76
C ALA A 163 18.23 -14.90 -19.65
N MET A 164 17.74 -14.25 -20.72
CA MET A 164 16.36 -13.79 -20.82
C MET A 164 15.42 -14.97 -21.05
N GLY A 165 14.12 -14.78 -20.74
CA GLY A 165 13.11 -15.85 -20.76
C GLY A 165 12.70 -16.30 -19.36
N GLU A 166 12.25 -17.56 -19.24
CA GLU A 166 11.57 -18.06 -18.03
C GLU A 166 12.45 -18.00 -16.77
N MET A 167 13.74 -18.32 -16.89
CA MET A 167 14.68 -18.34 -15.76
C MET A 167 14.87 -16.95 -15.12
N LEU A 168 14.73 -15.86 -15.88
CA LEU A 168 14.75 -14.51 -15.32
C LEU A 168 13.50 -14.25 -14.47
N LEU A 169 12.31 -14.54 -15.01
CA LEU A 169 11.05 -14.35 -14.28
C LEU A 169 10.99 -15.23 -13.02
N PHE A 170 11.45 -16.48 -13.10
CA PHE A 170 11.53 -17.39 -11.96
C PHE A 170 12.49 -16.88 -10.88
N ARG A 171 13.71 -16.45 -11.26
CA ARG A 171 14.68 -15.89 -10.30
C ARG A 171 14.22 -14.56 -9.71
N CYS A 172 13.54 -13.70 -10.49
CA CYS A 172 13.00 -12.44 -9.99
C CYS A 172 11.86 -12.69 -8.99
N LYS A 173 10.97 -13.66 -9.26
CA LYS A 173 9.92 -14.11 -8.35
C LYS A 173 10.49 -14.72 -7.06
N LEU A 174 11.57 -15.50 -7.15
CA LEU A 174 12.30 -16.02 -5.98
C LEU A 174 12.97 -14.90 -5.17
N GLY A 175 13.65 -13.96 -5.83
CA GLY A 175 14.33 -12.83 -5.17
C GLY A 175 13.36 -11.92 -4.41
N VAL A 176 12.19 -11.64 -4.99
CA VAL A 176 11.13 -10.89 -4.28
C VAL A 176 10.52 -11.72 -3.16
N LEU A 177 10.31 -13.03 -3.32
CA LEU A 177 9.85 -13.89 -2.22
C LEU A 177 10.86 -13.95 -1.06
N GLN A 178 12.17 -14.04 -1.35
CA GLN A 178 13.24 -13.94 -0.36
C GLN A 178 13.19 -12.59 0.36
N TYR A 179 13.15 -11.48 -0.38
CA TYR A 179 13.05 -10.13 0.17
C TYR A 179 11.82 -9.95 1.08
N THR A 180 10.65 -10.44 0.66
CA THR A 180 9.40 -10.39 1.43
C THR A 180 9.47 -11.16 2.75
N VAL A 181 10.35 -12.16 2.85
CA VAL A 181 10.63 -12.91 4.11
C VAL A 181 11.76 -12.28 4.92
N VAL A 182 12.80 -11.75 4.27
CA VAL A 182 13.96 -11.13 4.95
C VAL A 182 13.57 -9.84 5.68
N ARG A 183 12.80 -8.93 5.06
CA ARG A 183 12.46 -7.64 5.68
C ARG A 183 11.77 -7.79 7.06
N PRO A 184 10.71 -8.60 7.25
CA PRO A 184 10.12 -8.80 8.57
C PRO A 184 11.05 -9.52 9.56
N ILE A 185 11.96 -10.40 9.11
CA ILE A 185 12.98 -11.00 9.99
C ILE A 185 13.93 -9.91 10.51
N THR A 186 14.44 -9.05 9.63
CA THR A 186 15.29 -7.91 10.01
C THR A 186 14.59 -7.02 11.03
N THR A 187 13.32 -6.66 10.78
CA THR A 187 12.49 -5.86 11.69
C THR A 187 12.32 -6.51 13.07
N VAL A 188 12.09 -7.83 13.14
CA VAL A 188 12.03 -8.56 14.42
C VAL A 188 13.39 -8.54 15.13
N THR A 189 14.50 -8.74 14.42
CA THR A 189 15.84 -8.72 15.05
C THR A 189 16.25 -7.35 15.61
N SER A 190 15.82 -6.25 14.99
CA SER A 190 16.01 -4.91 15.57
C SER A 190 15.26 -4.75 16.89
N PHE A 191 14.01 -5.25 16.98
CA PHE A 191 13.23 -5.13 18.21
C PHE A 191 13.71 -6.04 19.34
N THR A 192 14.24 -7.23 19.05
CA THR A 192 14.88 -8.04 20.09
C THR A 192 16.12 -7.35 20.65
N GLN A 193 16.96 -6.76 19.79
CA GLN A 193 18.18 -6.07 20.21
C GLN A 193 17.88 -4.80 21.02
N GLU A 194 16.86 -4.02 20.64
CA GLU A 194 16.41 -2.83 21.38
C GLU A 194 15.77 -3.21 22.73
N ALA A 195 14.99 -4.30 22.78
CA ALA A 195 14.39 -4.81 24.01
C ALA A 195 15.39 -5.46 24.97
N GLU A 196 16.52 -5.96 24.48
CA GLU A 196 17.65 -6.44 25.28
C GLU A 196 18.49 -5.28 25.82
N ALA A 197 18.84 -4.30 24.98
CA ALA A 197 19.53 -3.08 25.42
C ALA A 197 18.74 -2.31 26.49
N SER A 198 17.41 -2.25 26.36
CA SER A 198 16.49 -1.66 27.35
C SER A 198 16.33 -2.47 28.64
N ARG A 199 16.95 -3.65 28.74
CA ARG A 199 16.92 -4.54 29.92
C ARG A 199 18.29 -4.67 30.60
N SER A 200 19.34 -4.12 29.99
CA SER A 200 20.70 -4.03 30.53
C SER A 200 21.02 -2.67 31.16
N LEU A 201 20.01 -1.83 31.39
CA LEU A 201 20.11 -0.42 31.80
C LEU A 201 19.11 -0.12 32.93
#